data_AF-A0AB32WHB7-F1
#
_entry.id   AF-A0AB32WHB7-F1
#
_cell.length_a   1.000
_cell.length_b   1.000
_cell.length_c   1.000
_cell.angle_alpha   90.00
_cell.angle_beta   90.00
_cell.angle_gamma   90.00
#
_symmetry.space_group_name_H-M   'P 1'
#
loop_
_entity.id
_entity.type
_entity.pdbx_description
1 polymer ?
#
loop_
_entity_poly.entity_id
_entity_poly.type
_entity_poly.pdbx_seq_one_letter_code
_entity_poly.pdbx_strand_id
1 'polypeptide(L)'
;MYTEILVKEVIDRKLVNGIGRKSTSIDLGCYKKSGIGDLATLAHTHESFLQCLVLHFHIHAYTQNSSSYSSMLELSIRNAIIDQLIALMQESFPEFGLVKEDCIEMSWIQSILYFAEIPQSESLDVLLNRTVTAGFFKGKSDYVAEPIPEIALEGLWKWFYEDESGTLQLIFSPYGGIMDEISESETPFPHRAGNLYNIHYGVSWEEEDASTSQKHINFMRRLYKYMEPYVSKSPRAAYMNYRDLDLGSNNKGNYTSYRQASRWALKYFKNNFNKLIHVKGMVDWQNFFRYE
;
A
#
# COMPACT_ATOMS: atom_id res chain seq x y z
N MET A 1 4.16 12.64 22.59
CA MET A 1 4.03 11.19 22.40
C MET A 1 2.98 11.00 21.34
N TYR A 2 3.30 10.35 20.23
CA TYR A 2 2.35 10.16 19.14
C TYR A 2 1.51 8.91 19.44
N THR A 3 0.21 9.04 19.25
CA THR A 3 -0.78 7.97 19.42
C THR A 3 -1.46 7.84 18.07
N GLU A 4 -1.47 6.64 17.50
CA GLU A 4 -2.12 6.35 16.23
C GLU A 4 -3.36 5.50 16.51
N ILE A 5 -4.48 5.86 15.89
CA ILE A 5 -5.68 5.03 15.93
C ILE A 5 -5.65 4.13 14.71
N LEU A 6 -5.77 2.83 14.97
CA LEU A 6 -5.88 1.82 13.95
C LEU A 6 -7.34 1.39 13.82
N VAL A 7 -7.82 1.44 12.58
CA VAL A 7 -9.10 0.89 12.16
C VAL A 7 -8.99 -0.63 12.07
N LYS A 8 -9.99 -1.33 12.59
CA LYS A 8 -10.15 -2.77 12.48
C LYS A 8 -11.31 -3.08 11.53
N GLU A 9 -11.23 -4.24 10.88
CA GLU A 9 -12.03 -4.53 9.70
C GLU A 9 -13.48 -4.94 10.00
N VAL A 10 -14.44 -4.29 9.33
CA VAL A 10 -15.86 -4.71 9.24
C VAL A 10 -16.16 -5.40 7.89
N ILE A 11 -15.26 -6.27 7.43
CA ILE A 11 -15.49 -7.17 6.28
C ILE A 11 -15.86 -8.58 6.79
N ASP A 12 -16.97 -8.68 7.55
CA ASP A 12 -17.47 -9.99 7.99
C ASP A 12 -18.97 -10.03 8.40
N ARG A 13 -19.84 -9.29 7.70
CA ARG A 13 -21.32 -9.42 7.87
C ARG A 13 -22.14 -9.59 6.59
N LYS A 14 -21.50 -9.62 5.41
CA LYS A 14 -22.17 -9.91 4.12
C LYS A 14 -21.57 -11.06 3.31
N LEU A 15 -20.46 -11.66 3.75
CA LEU A 15 -19.71 -12.70 3.00
C LEU A 15 -20.07 -14.16 3.38
N VAL A 16 -20.70 -14.41 4.53
CA VAL A 16 -20.86 -15.79 5.06
C VAL A 16 -21.94 -16.62 4.33
N ASN A 17 -22.93 -15.97 3.71
CA ASN A 17 -24.05 -16.67 3.02
C ASN A 17 -23.69 -17.14 1.60
N GLY A 18 -22.47 -17.65 1.39
CA GLY A 18 -22.06 -18.23 0.12
C GLY A 18 -20.62 -18.74 0.09
N ILE A 19 -20.47 -20.07 0.10
CA ILE A 19 -19.35 -20.84 -0.48
C ILE A 19 -18.01 -20.85 0.30
N GLY A 20 -17.58 -22.07 0.66
CA GLY A 20 -16.20 -22.58 0.59
C GLY A 20 -15.01 -21.73 1.08
N ARG A 21 -14.37 -22.19 2.16
CA ARG A 21 -13.08 -21.66 2.67
C ARG A 21 -12.00 -21.49 1.58
N LYS A 22 -11.71 -20.25 1.21
CA LYS A 22 -10.38 -19.74 0.83
C LYS A 22 -10.22 -18.35 1.45
N SER A 23 -9.04 -18.04 1.97
CA SER A 23 -8.69 -16.69 2.42
C SER A 23 -8.49 -15.76 1.22
N THR A 24 -8.87 -14.50 1.35
CA THR A 24 -8.71 -13.46 0.32
C THR A 24 -8.64 -12.12 1.03
N SER A 25 -7.52 -11.40 0.89
CA SER A 25 -7.32 -10.08 1.47
C SER A 25 -7.02 -9.05 0.38
N ILE A 26 -7.87 -8.03 0.27
CA ILE A 26 -7.49 -6.75 -0.33
C ILE A 26 -7.02 -5.90 0.84
N ASP A 27 -5.74 -5.52 0.84
CA ASP A 27 -5.13 -4.86 1.99
C ASP A 27 -5.36 -3.34 1.92
N LEU A 28 -6.48 -2.93 2.52
CA LEU A 28 -6.75 -1.58 2.98
C LEU A 28 -6.44 -1.45 4.49
N GLY A 29 -5.32 -2.03 4.94
CA GLY A 29 -4.78 -1.90 6.29
C GLY A 29 -5.57 -2.67 7.34
N CYS A 30 -6.01 -3.90 7.03
CA CYS A 30 -7.03 -4.60 7.81
C CYS A 30 -6.92 -6.13 7.76
N TYR A 31 -6.96 -6.77 8.93
CA TYR A 31 -6.92 -8.22 9.09
C TYR A 31 -7.84 -8.69 10.24
N LYS A 32 -8.74 -9.64 9.96
CA LYS A 32 -9.70 -10.16 10.95
C LYS A 32 -9.40 -11.61 11.40
N LYS A 33 -9.46 -11.83 12.72
CA LYS A 33 -9.52 -13.17 13.35
C LYS A 33 -10.98 -13.64 13.46
N SER A 34 -11.25 -14.87 13.01
CA SER A 34 -12.61 -15.38 12.70
C SER A 34 -13.57 -15.55 13.89
N GLY A 35 -14.87 -15.29 13.67
CA GLY A 35 -15.97 -15.54 14.62
C GLY A 35 -17.35 -15.48 13.94
N ILE A 36 -18.30 -16.30 14.38
CA ILE A 36 -19.56 -16.65 13.67
C ILE A 36 -20.71 -15.65 13.95
N GLY A 37 -21.56 -15.31 12.96
CA GLY A 37 -22.92 -14.80 13.23
C GLY A 37 -23.62 -13.92 12.17
N ASP A 38 -24.32 -14.55 11.22
CA ASP A 38 -25.60 -14.21 10.54
C ASP A 38 -25.97 -12.83 9.91
N LEU A 39 -26.66 -12.96 8.76
CA LEU A 39 -27.76 -12.14 8.19
C LEU A 39 -27.55 -10.70 7.62
N ALA A 40 -27.13 -10.66 6.34
CA ALA A 40 -27.93 -10.26 5.17
C ALA A 40 -28.30 -8.78 4.80
N THR A 41 -28.37 -8.58 3.47
CA THR A 41 -29.03 -7.54 2.64
C THR A 41 -28.47 -6.12 2.45
N LEU A 42 -28.71 -5.64 1.23
CA LEU A 42 -28.65 -4.31 0.59
C LEU A 42 -27.45 -3.36 0.87
N ALA A 43 -26.84 -2.92 -0.24
CA ALA A 43 -26.39 -1.55 -0.52
C ALA A 43 -26.28 -1.44 -2.06
N HIS A 44 -26.74 -0.35 -2.68
CA HIS A 44 -26.85 -0.25 -4.14
C HIS A 44 -26.31 1.08 -4.68
N THR A 45 -25.01 1.15 -4.94
CA THR A 45 -24.27 1.87 -6.03
C THR A 45 -22.85 2.26 -5.58
N HIS A 46 -21.96 2.42 -6.56
CA HIS A 46 -20.52 2.61 -6.39
C HIS A 46 -20.05 4.08 -6.52
N GLU A 47 -20.91 4.99 -7.00
CA GLU A 47 -20.50 6.36 -7.31
C GLU A 47 -19.98 7.15 -6.09
N SER A 48 -20.52 6.90 -4.89
CA SER A 48 -20.07 7.56 -3.65
C SER A 48 -18.59 7.32 -3.32
N PHE A 49 -18.12 6.09 -3.54
CA PHE A 49 -16.76 5.66 -3.18
C PHE A 49 -15.67 6.46 -3.92
N LEU A 50 -15.98 6.96 -5.13
CA LEU A 50 -15.02 7.68 -5.96
C LEU A 50 -14.94 9.18 -5.65
N GLN A 51 -15.92 9.76 -4.95
CA GLN A 51 -15.91 11.19 -4.58
C GLN A 51 -15.20 11.49 -3.25
N CYS A 52 -15.12 10.52 -2.33
CA CYS A 52 -14.48 10.71 -1.02
C CYS A 52 -12.97 11.00 -1.12
N LEU A 53 -12.29 10.45 -2.13
CA LEU A 53 -10.84 10.27 -2.18
C LEU A 53 -10.02 11.51 -2.61
N VAL A 54 -10.63 12.68 -2.80
CA VAL A 54 -10.02 13.77 -3.61
C VAL A 54 -9.97 15.15 -2.91
N LEU A 55 -10.73 15.43 -1.84
CA LEU A 55 -11.10 16.84 -1.53
C LEU A 55 -10.64 17.49 -0.21
N HIS A 56 -10.32 16.78 0.89
CA HIS A 56 -10.26 17.43 2.23
C HIS A 56 -9.14 16.97 3.19
N PHE A 57 -7.89 17.42 3.02
CA PHE A 57 -6.86 17.32 4.10
C PHE A 57 -5.87 18.50 4.16
N HIS A 58 -5.94 19.30 5.23
CA HIS A 58 -4.96 20.32 5.66
C HIS A 58 -5.12 20.64 7.17
N ILE A 59 -4.16 21.39 7.75
CA ILE A 59 -4.14 22.05 9.11
C ILE A 59 -3.43 21.27 10.26
N HIS A 60 -2.85 22.01 11.23
CA HIS A 60 -1.76 21.60 12.16
C HIS A 60 -1.99 21.90 13.68
N ALA A 61 -1.57 20.96 14.55
CA ALA A 61 -0.70 21.08 15.77
C ALA A 61 -1.01 21.93 17.06
N TYR A 62 -0.33 21.50 18.17
CA TYR A 62 0.05 22.18 19.45
C TYR A 62 -0.66 21.85 20.81
N THR A 63 -0.12 22.32 21.95
CA THR A 63 -0.18 21.73 23.34
C THR A 63 -0.19 22.81 24.48
N GLN A 64 -0.08 22.63 25.83
CA GLN A 64 0.38 21.55 26.77
C GLN A 64 -0.03 21.80 28.28
N ASN A 65 0.25 20.83 29.18
CA ASN A 65 0.57 20.90 30.65
C ASN A 65 -0.49 21.09 31.78
N SER A 66 -0.55 20.11 32.71
CA SER A 66 -0.81 20.25 34.17
C SER A 66 -0.54 18.92 34.93
N SER A 67 -0.15 18.97 36.21
CA SER A 67 0.47 17.82 36.93
C SER A 67 -0.49 16.79 37.55
N SER A 68 -1.79 17.05 37.59
CA SER A 68 -2.82 16.01 37.74
C SER A 68 -3.75 15.93 36.52
N TYR A 69 -3.45 16.71 35.47
CA TYR A 69 -4.14 16.57 34.20
C TYR A 69 -3.68 15.31 33.49
N SER A 70 -2.37 15.03 33.37
CA SER A 70 -1.83 14.05 32.39
C SER A 70 -2.60 12.73 32.26
N SER A 71 -3.06 12.09 33.35
CA SER A 71 -3.83 10.84 33.27
C SER A 71 -5.31 11.00 32.90
N MET A 72 -6.00 12.04 33.37
CA MET A 72 -7.37 12.35 32.92
C MET A 72 -7.40 13.03 31.54
N LEU A 73 -6.37 13.81 31.23
CA LEU A 73 -6.14 14.45 29.93
C LEU A 73 -5.74 13.39 28.90
N GLU A 74 -4.93 12.40 29.25
CA GLU A 74 -4.78 11.21 28.41
C GLU A 74 -6.14 10.54 28.21
N LEU A 75 -6.88 10.15 29.25
CA LEU A 75 -8.20 9.53 29.08
C LEU A 75 -9.21 10.37 28.27
N SER A 76 -9.17 11.71 28.37
CA SER A 76 -10.01 12.58 27.55
C SER A 76 -9.50 12.76 26.13
N ILE A 77 -8.18 12.81 25.91
CA ILE A 77 -7.57 12.86 24.57
C ILE A 77 -7.80 11.53 23.85
N ARG A 78 -7.58 10.40 24.53
CA ARG A 78 -7.84 9.03 24.06
C ARG A 78 -9.25 8.89 23.47
N ASN A 79 -10.25 9.22 24.29
CA ASN A 79 -11.64 9.28 23.82
C ASN A 79 -11.85 10.37 22.74
N ALA A 80 -11.26 11.56 22.88
CA ALA A 80 -11.47 12.65 21.92
C ALA A 80 -10.87 12.40 20.52
N ILE A 81 -9.74 11.69 20.39
CA ILE A 81 -9.18 11.35 19.07
C ILE A 81 -10.03 10.25 18.42
N ILE A 82 -10.52 9.25 19.17
CA ILE A 82 -11.50 8.27 18.64
C ILE A 82 -12.78 9.00 18.20
N ASP A 83 -13.32 9.89 19.03
CA ASP A 83 -14.55 10.63 18.72
C ASP A 83 -14.36 11.60 17.53
N GLN A 84 -13.18 12.21 17.39
CA GLN A 84 -12.81 13.02 16.22
C GLN A 84 -12.64 12.17 14.95
N LEU A 85 -12.01 10.99 15.04
CA LEU A 85 -11.90 10.07 13.91
C LEU A 85 -13.28 9.58 13.46
N ILE A 86 -14.16 9.22 14.40
CA ILE A 86 -15.52 8.78 14.10
C ILE A 86 -16.33 9.91 13.47
N ALA A 87 -16.23 11.15 13.96
CA ALA A 87 -16.88 12.31 13.35
C ALA A 87 -16.34 12.56 11.93
N LEU A 88 -15.01 12.57 11.75
CA LEU A 88 -14.35 12.76 10.45
C LEU A 88 -14.74 11.67 9.43
N MET A 89 -14.81 10.41 9.86
CA MET A 89 -15.23 9.30 9.02
C MET A 89 -16.74 9.35 8.70
N GLN A 90 -17.59 9.80 9.63
CA GLN A 90 -19.01 10.03 9.36
C GLN A 90 -19.25 11.22 8.40
N GLU A 91 -18.36 12.22 8.40
CA GLU A 91 -18.40 13.36 7.47
C GLU A 91 -17.81 13.02 6.09
N SER A 92 -16.69 12.29 6.06
CA SER A 92 -15.84 12.16 4.86
C SER A 92 -15.86 10.79 4.19
N PHE A 93 -16.30 9.72 4.88
CA PHE A 93 -16.41 8.36 4.33
C PHE A 93 -17.43 7.49 5.10
N PRO A 94 -18.70 7.93 5.24
CA PRO A 94 -19.71 7.24 6.05
C PRO A 94 -20.02 5.81 5.56
N GLU A 95 -19.78 5.51 4.29
CA GLU A 95 -19.97 4.19 3.68
C GLU A 95 -19.07 3.11 4.30
N PHE A 96 -17.93 3.48 4.89
CA PHE A 96 -17.07 2.54 5.62
C PHE A 96 -17.74 2.03 6.92
N GLY A 97 -18.64 2.83 7.52
CA GLY A 97 -19.43 2.43 8.68
C GLY A 97 -18.63 2.24 9.99
N LEU A 98 -17.48 2.91 10.13
CA LEU A 98 -16.60 2.80 11.30
C LEU A 98 -17.35 3.09 12.62
N VAL A 99 -17.24 2.19 13.60
CA VAL A 99 -17.72 2.43 14.97
C VAL A 99 -16.56 2.43 15.98
N LYS A 100 -16.81 2.92 17.20
CA LYS A 100 -15.78 3.07 18.26
C LYS A 100 -15.19 1.72 18.66
N GLU A 101 -15.99 0.67 18.58
CA GLU A 101 -15.67 -0.71 18.93
C GLU A 101 -14.66 -1.36 17.96
N ASP A 102 -14.49 -0.78 16.76
CA ASP A 102 -13.48 -1.19 15.78
C ASP A 102 -12.15 -0.43 15.97
N CYS A 103 -12.16 0.69 16.68
CA CYS A 103 -10.97 1.50 16.91
C CYS A 103 -10.12 0.90 18.04
N ILE A 104 -8.85 0.58 17.77
CA ILE A 104 -7.88 0.25 18.81
C ILE A 104 -6.86 1.39 18.89
N GLU A 105 -6.84 2.08 20.03
CA GLU A 105 -5.86 3.12 20.31
C GLU A 105 -4.60 2.52 20.97
N MET A 106 -3.43 2.89 20.44
CA MET A 106 -2.15 2.44 20.94
C MET A 106 -1.06 3.49 20.69
N SER A 107 0.04 3.41 21.44
CA SER A 107 1.18 4.30 21.18
C SER A 107 1.81 4.02 19.81
N TRP A 108 2.49 5.00 19.21
CA TRP A 108 3.15 4.85 17.91
C TRP A 108 4.07 3.61 17.81
N ILE A 109 4.78 3.23 18.88
CA ILE A 109 5.66 2.04 18.80
C ILE A 109 4.87 0.71 18.83
N GLN A 110 3.63 0.74 19.28
CA GLN A 110 2.70 -0.40 19.26
C GLN A 110 1.95 -0.50 17.92
N SER A 111 1.67 0.61 17.22
CA SER A 111 1.12 0.55 15.86
C SER A 111 2.12 -0.08 14.89
N ILE A 112 3.43 0.14 15.07
CA ILE A 112 4.48 -0.61 14.34
C ILE A 112 4.37 -2.13 14.55
N LEU A 113 4.10 -2.61 15.78
CA LEU A 113 3.85 -4.05 15.99
C LEU A 113 2.56 -4.52 15.31
N TYR A 114 1.50 -3.72 15.34
CA TYR A 114 0.21 -4.06 14.72
C TYR A 114 0.34 -4.20 13.18
N PHE A 115 0.95 -3.22 12.52
CA PHE A 115 1.22 -3.25 11.08
C PHE A 115 2.22 -4.33 10.66
N ALA A 116 3.02 -4.86 11.59
CA ALA A 116 3.92 -5.98 11.35
C ALA A 116 3.28 -7.35 11.65
N GLU A 117 1.97 -7.41 11.93
CA GLU A 117 1.22 -8.59 12.40
C GLU A 117 1.77 -9.23 13.70
N ILE A 118 2.63 -8.51 14.43
CA ILE A 118 3.23 -8.99 15.67
C ILE A 118 2.21 -8.86 16.82
N PRO A 119 1.99 -9.92 17.64
CA PRO A 119 1.06 -9.85 18.75
C PRO A 119 1.40 -8.72 19.72
N GLN A 120 0.39 -7.92 20.10
CA GLN A 120 0.50 -6.79 21.04
C GLN A 120 0.92 -7.20 22.47
N SER A 121 1.09 -8.49 22.73
CA SER A 121 1.64 -9.07 23.96
C SER A 121 3.15 -9.28 23.94
N GLU A 122 3.82 -9.14 22.78
CA GLU A 122 5.26 -9.28 22.64
C GLU A 122 6.02 -8.08 23.23
N SER A 123 7.28 -8.31 23.64
CA SER A 123 8.16 -7.19 23.99
C SER A 123 8.55 -6.39 22.75
N LEU A 124 8.70 -5.06 22.90
CA LEU A 124 9.25 -4.19 21.86
C LEU A 124 10.66 -4.61 21.41
N ASP A 125 11.38 -5.40 22.22
CA ASP A 125 12.67 -6.01 21.86
C ASP A 125 12.58 -6.90 20.60
N VAL A 126 11.38 -7.36 20.21
CA VAL A 126 11.16 -8.07 18.95
C VAL A 126 11.59 -7.25 17.73
N LEU A 127 11.51 -5.92 17.80
CA LEU A 127 11.98 -4.98 16.76
C LEU A 127 13.51 -4.91 16.64
N LEU A 128 14.24 -5.49 17.60
CA LEU A 128 15.70 -5.67 17.54
C LEU A 128 16.09 -7.00 16.89
N ASN A 129 15.16 -7.94 16.74
CA ASN A 129 15.40 -9.22 16.08
C ASN A 129 15.60 -9.02 14.56
N ARG A 130 16.60 -9.70 14.00
CA ARG A 130 16.92 -9.68 12.56
C ARG A 130 16.84 -11.07 11.92
N THR A 131 16.29 -12.04 12.63
CA THR A 131 16.10 -13.41 12.17
C THR A 131 14.79 -13.51 11.40
N VAL A 132 14.86 -13.67 10.08
CA VAL A 132 13.70 -13.77 9.20
C VAL A 132 13.87 -14.96 8.25
N THR A 133 12.87 -15.83 8.16
CA THR A 133 12.80 -16.86 7.12
C THR A 133 12.31 -16.20 5.83
N ALA A 134 13.15 -16.21 4.78
CA ALA A 134 12.77 -15.64 3.49
C ALA A 134 11.96 -16.67 2.67
N GLY A 135 10.72 -16.32 2.33
CA GLY A 135 9.94 -17.00 1.29
C GLY A 135 10.21 -16.43 -0.11
N PHE A 136 9.74 -17.11 -1.15
CA PHE A 136 9.79 -16.59 -2.52
C PHE A 136 8.61 -15.66 -2.78
N PHE A 137 8.82 -14.60 -3.56
CA PHE A 137 7.73 -13.69 -3.95
C PHE A 137 7.98 -13.03 -5.31
N LYS A 138 6.90 -12.52 -5.92
CA LYS A 138 6.97 -11.61 -7.07
C LYS A 138 6.17 -10.34 -6.81
N GLY A 139 6.89 -9.27 -6.46
CA GLY A 139 6.35 -7.92 -6.36
C GLY A 139 6.25 -7.19 -7.72
N LYS A 140 5.26 -6.29 -7.83
CA LYS A 140 5.13 -5.22 -8.85
C LYS A 140 4.46 -3.98 -8.25
N SER A 141 4.52 -2.84 -8.94
CA SER A 141 3.81 -1.63 -8.49
C SER A 141 3.32 -0.74 -9.63
N ASP A 142 2.25 0.02 -9.36
CA ASP A 142 1.66 1.05 -10.21
C ASP A 142 1.28 2.30 -9.42
N TYR A 143 1.07 3.40 -10.13
CA TYR A 143 0.44 4.61 -9.60
C TYR A 143 -0.87 4.87 -10.33
N VAL A 144 -1.90 5.31 -9.59
CA VAL A 144 -3.23 5.65 -10.11
C VAL A 144 -3.44 7.16 -9.99
N ALA A 145 -3.95 7.79 -11.06
CA ALA A 145 -4.19 9.24 -11.15
C ALA A 145 -5.67 9.59 -11.42
N GLU A 146 -6.44 8.65 -11.96
CA GLU A 146 -7.88 8.72 -12.24
C GLU A 146 -8.50 7.48 -11.55
N PRO A 147 -9.65 7.56 -10.85
CA PRO A 147 -10.15 6.43 -10.08
C PRO A 147 -10.48 5.20 -10.96
N ILE A 148 -10.11 4.01 -10.48
CA ILE A 148 -10.38 2.73 -11.18
C ILE A 148 -11.91 2.50 -11.24
N PRO A 149 -12.49 2.16 -12.40
CA PRO A 149 -13.93 1.96 -12.54
C PRO A 149 -14.40 0.63 -11.91
N GLU A 150 -15.66 0.57 -11.47
CA GLU A 150 -16.28 -0.57 -10.77
C GLU A 150 -16.01 -1.92 -11.47
N ILE A 151 -16.29 -1.99 -12.77
CA ILE A 151 -16.11 -3.20 -13.59
C ILE A 151 -14.65 -3.73 -13.64
N ALA A 152 -13.67 -2.89 -13.32
CA ALA A 152 -12.27 -3.29 -13.17
C ALA A 152 -11.96 -3.82 -11.75
N LEU A 153 -12.57 -3.24 -10.72
CA LEU A 153 -12.50 -3.75 -9.34
C LEU A 153 -13.27 -5.08 -9.20
N GLU A 154 -14.44 -5.21 -9.83
CA GLU A 154 -15.17 -6.48 -9.97
C GLU A 154 -14.34 -7.55 -10.68
N GLY A 155 -13.55 -7.14 -11.68
CA GLY A 155 -12.65 -8.03 -12.40
C GLY A 155 -11.42 -8.44 -11.58
N LEU A 156 -10.95 -7.62 -10.63
CA LEU A 156 -9.84 -7.97 -9.72
C LEU A 156 -10.16 -9.20 -8.86
N TRP A 157 -11.39 -9.36 -8.36
CA TRP A 157 -11.79 -10.54 -7.57
C TRP A 157 -11.51 -11.87 -8.26
N LYS A 158 -11.60 -11.92 -9.60
CA LYS A 158 -11.36 -13.13 -10.40
C LYS A 158 -9.91 -13.59 -10.32
N TRP A 159 -8.95 -12.68 -10.09
CA TRP A 159 -7.54 -13.01 -9.92
C TRP A 159 -7.26 -13.63 -8.55
N PHE A 160 -7.94 -13.20 -7.48
CA PHE A 160 -7.84 -13.85 -6.17
C PHE A 160 -8.37 -15.29 -6.19
N TYR A 161 -9.41 -15.57 -6.97
CA TYR A 161 -9.88 -16.95 -7.18
C TYR A 161 -8.97 -17.77 -8.11
N GLU A 162 -8.25 -17.14 -9.04
CA GLU A 162 -7.26 -17.77 -9.92
C GLU A 162 -5.90 -18.02 -9.23
N ASP A 163 -5.57 -17.29 -8.17
CA ASP A 163 -4.37 -17.58 -7.37
C ASP A 163 -4.52 -18.92 -6.62
N GLU A 164 -3.72 -19.90 -7.07
CA GLU A 164 -3.66 -21.22 -6.45
C GLU A 164 -2.92 -21.21 -5.10
N SER A 165 -2.05 -20.23 -4.82
CA SER A 165 -1.35 -20.12 -3.53
C SER A 165 -2.24 -19.57 -2.41
N GLY A 166 -3.20 -18.69 -2.74
CA GLY A 166 -3.99 -17.96 -1.75
C GLY A 166 -3.19 -16.87 -1.01
N THR A 167 -2.12 -16.37 -1.63
CA THR A 167 -1.18 -15.37 -1.08
C THR A 167 -1.20 -14.04 -1.85
N LEU A 168 -1.96 -13.93 -2.95
CA LEU A 168 -2.12 -12.67 -3.66
C LEU A 168 -2.56 -11.56 -2.68
N GLN A 169 -1.75 -10.51 -2.60
CA GLN A 169 -2.02 -9.28 -1.87
C GLN A 169 -2.04 -8.10 -2.84
N LEU A 170 -3.03 -7.23 -2.67
CA LEU A 170 -3.08 -5.91 -3.29
C LEU A 170 -3.13 -4.86 -2.19
N ILE A 171 -2.06 -4.09 -2.03
CA ILE A 171 -1.93 -3.05 -1.02
C ILE A 171 -2.14 -1.69 -1.69
N PHE A 172 -3.11 -0.92 -1.20
CA PHE A 172 -3.47 0.39 -1.75
C PHE A 172 -3.04 1.50 -0.79
N SER A 173 -1.89 2.13 -1.06
CA SER A 173 -1.35 3.20 -0.22
C SER A 173 -1.80 4.58 -0.71
N PRO A 174 -2.61 5.35 0.04
CA PRO A 174 -3.10 6.66 -0.37
C PRO A 174 -1.98 7.70 -0.50
N TYR A 175 -2.14 8.61 -1.46
CA TYR A 175 -1.29 9.77 -1.71
C TYR A 175 -2.12 11.06 -1.48
N GLY A 176 -1.53 12.24 -1.71
CA GLY A 176 -2.10 13.53 -1.29
C GLY A 176 -1.38 14.15 -0.07
N GLY A 177 -1.96 15.23 0.46
CA GLY A 177 -1.39 15.98 1.58
C GLY A 177 0.05 16.44 1.30
N ILE A 178 0.96 16.18 2.25
CA ILE A 178 2.39 16.56 2.10
C ILE A 178 3.07 15.95 0.86
N MET A 179 2.55 14.85 0.29
CA MET A 179 3.10 14.28 -0.95
C MET A 179 2.79 15.11 -2.19
N ASP A 180 1.79 15.99 -2.13
CA ASP A 180 1.41 16.90 -3.22
C ASP A 180 2.12 18.26 -3.09
N GLU A 181 2.45 18.67 -1.87
CA GLU A 181 3.22 19.90 -1.58
C GLU A 181 4.68 19.80 -2.05
N ILE A 182 5.25 18.59 -2.07
CA ILE A 182 6.65 18.35 -2.48
C ILE A 182 6.78 18.29 -4.01
N SER A 183 7.67 19.11 -4.59
CA SER A 183 7.95 19.09 -6.04
C SER A 183 8.44 17.72 -6.53
N GLU A 184 7.98 17.28 -7.72
CA GLU A 184 8.52 16.08 -8.38
C GLU A 184 10.05 16.09 -8.53
N SER A 185 10.67 17.28 -8.57
CA SER A 185 12.10 17.45 -8.83
C SER A 185 12.98 17.64 -7.58
N GLU A 186 12.35 17.71 -6.40
CA GLU A 186 13.00 17.94 -5.10
C GLU A 186 13.99 16.82 -4.77
N THR A 187 13.53 15.58 -4.92
CA THR A 187 14.32 14.36 -4.68
C THR A 187 14.28 13.46 -5.92
N PRO A 188 15.09 12.39 -6.02
CA PRO A 188 15.01 11.45 -7.13
C PRO A 188 13.61 10.85 -7.34
N PHE A 189 12.82 10.72 -6.28
CA PHE A 189 11.49 10.11 -6.28
C PHE A 189 10.42 11.12 -6.77
N PRO A 190 9.79 10.88 -7.94
CA PRO A 190 9.03 11.89 -8.67
C PRO A 190 7.50 11.79 -8.50
N HIS A 191 7.01 10.78 -7.77
CA HIS A 191 5.58 10.46 -7.73
C HIS A 191 4.92 11.28 -6.60
N ARG A 192 4.48 12.49 -6.95
CA ARG A 192 3.98 13.52 -6.03
C ARG A 192 2.53 13.86 -6.33
N ALA A 193 2.18 15.14 -6.42
CA ALA A 193 0.87 15.63 -6.87
C ALA A 193 0.33 14.90 -8.11
N GLY A 194 -0.98 14.71 -8.15
CA GLY A 194 -1.67 14.03 -9.26
C GLY A 194 -1.55 12.50 -9.25
N ASN A 195 -1.19 11.89 -8.11
CA ASN A 195 -1.34 10.46 -7.87
C ASN A 195 -2.31 10.29 -6.68
N LEU A 196 -3.38 9.53 -6.85
CA LEU A 196 -4.36 9.24 -5.80
C LEU A 196 -3.84 8.17 -4.82
N TYR A 197 -3.16 7.17 -5.35
CA TYR A 197 -2.54 6.09 -4.58
C TYR A 197 -1.46 5.34 -5.37
N ASN A 198 -0.57 4.67 -4.64
CA ASN A 198 0.30 3.61 -5.14
C ASN A 198 -0.37 2.26 -4.88
N ILE A 199 -0.29 1.34 -5.86
CA ILE A 199 -0.66 -0.06 -5.68
C ILE A 199 0.63 -0.89 -5.62
N HIS A 200 0.78 -1.71 -4.59
CA HIS A 200 1.75 -2.80 -4.56
C HIS A 200 1.02 -4.13 -4.78
N TYR A 201 1.52 -4.91 -5.75
CA TYR A 201 1.01 -6.23 -6.09
C TYR A 201 2.01 -7.28 -5.59
N GLY A 202 1.60 -8.13 -4.66
CA GLY A 202 2.42 -9.22 -4.11
C GLY A 202 1.79 -10.59 -4.36
N VAL A 203 2.62 -11.60 -4.61
CA VAL A 203 2.25 -13.03 -4.52
C VAL A 203 3.49 -13.79 -4.05
N SER A 204 3.32 -14.74 -3.14
CA SER A 204 4.40 -15.52 -2.52
C SER A 204 4.16 -17.03 -2.60
N TRP A 205 5.22 -17.81 -2.39
CA TRP A 205 5.19 -19.27 -2.38
C TRP A 205 6.38 -19.82 -1.57
N GLU A 206 6.26 -21.07 -1.10
CA GLU A 206 7.29 -21.72 -0.27
C GLU A 206 8.18 -22.66 -1.10
N GLU A 207 7.66 -23.17 -2.22
CA GLU A 207 8.29 -24.21 -3.03
C GLU A 207 9.47 -23.67 -3.85
N GLU A 208 10.69 -24.10 -3.51
CA GLU A 208 11.90 -23.85 -4.30
C GLU A 208 11.95 -24.73 -5.57
N ASP A 209 10.97 -24.52 -6.47
CA ASP A 209 10.98 -25.10 -7.81
C ASP A 209 10.77 -24.03 -8.89
N ALA A 210 11.49 -24.21 -10.00
CA ALA A 210 11.53 -23.24 -11.10
C ALA A 210 10.21 -23.16 -11.89
N SER A 211 9.38 -24.21 -11.88
CA SER A 211 8.10 -24.25 -12.59
C SER A 211 7.00 -23.53 -11.81
N THR A 212 6.90 -23.74 -10.49
CA THR A 212 6.01 -22.98 -9.59
C THR A 212 6.43 -21.51 -9.53
N SER A 213 7.73 -21.24 -9.38
CA SER A 213 8.27 -19.87 -9.47
C SER A 213 7.88 -19.19 -10.78
N GLN A 214 8.03 -19.88 -11.92
CA GLN A 214 7.65 -19.32 -13.22
C GLN A 214 6.12 -19.18 -13.39
N LYS A 215 5.31 -20.02 -12.73
CA LYS A 215 3.83 -19.92 -12.67
C LYS A 215 3.40 -18.65 -11.95
N HIS A 216 3.86 -18.40 -10.72
CA HIS A 216 3.50 -17.19 -9.96
C HIS A 216 4.02 -15.90 -10.63
N ILE A 217 5.24 -15.94 -11.19
CA ILE A 217 5.77 -14.82 -12.00
C ILE A 217 4.87 -14.53 -13.22
N ASN A 218 4.39 -15.56 -13.92
CA ASN A 218 3.52 -15.37 -15.09
C ASN A 218 2.08 -14.98 -14.71
N PHE A 219 1.57 -15.45 -13.58
CA PHE A 219 0.32 -14.95 -12.99
C PHE A 219 0.41 -13.45 -12.71
N MET A 220 1.44 -13.02 -11.97
CA MET A 220 1.64 -11.60 -11.64
C MET A 220 1.87 -10.72 -12.88
N ARG A 221 2.54 -11.24 -13.93
CA ARG A 221 2.63 -10.55 -15.24
C ARG A 221 1.28 -10.39 -15.94
N ARG A 222 0.37 -11.37 -15.84
CA ARG A 222 -1.00 -11.28 -16.41
C ARG A 222 -1.87 -10.29 -15.63
N LEU A 223 -1.86 -10.33 -14.30
CA LEU A 223 -2.55 -9.38 -13.43
C LEU A 223 -2.07 -7.94 -13.67
N TYR A 224 -0.76 -7.73 -13.74
CA TYR A 224 -0.19 -6.41 -14.05
C TYR A 224 -0.55 -5.94 -15.47
N LYS A 225 -0.70 -6.85 -16.44
CA LYS A 225 -1.22 -6.49 -17.77
C LYS A 225 -2.72 -6.14 -17.72
N TYR A 226 -3.52 -6.84 -16.92
CA TYR A 226 -4.93 -6.53 -16.72
C TYR A 226 -5.15 -5.10 -16.17
N MET A 227 -4.26 -4.63 -15.30
CA MET A 227 -4.32 -3.28 -14.74
C MET A 227 -3.82 -2.16 -15.68
N GLU A 228 -3.21 -2.49 -16.82
CA GLU A 228 -2.59 -1.53 -17.74
C GLU A 228 -3.46 -0.33 -18.18
N PRO A 229 -4.78 -0.46 -18.45
CA PRO A 229 -5.60 0.68 -18.88
C PRO A 229 -6.14 1.56 -17.74
N TYR A 230 -6.01 1.12 -16.47
CA TYR A 230 -6.61 1.80 -15.30
C TYR A 230 -5.58 2.52 -14.41
N VAL A 231 -4.33 2.58 -14.84
CA VAL A 231 -3.19 3.14 -14.10
C VAL A 231 -2.51 4.26 -14.89
N SER A 232 -1.52 4.91 -14.28
CA SER A 232 -0.66 5.90 -14.94
C SER A 232 -0.12 5.42 -16.29
N LYS A 233 0.03 6.36 -17.23
CA LYS A 233 0.40 6.10 -18.64
C LYS A 233 1.35 7.18 -19.13
N SER A 234 2.26 6.81 -20.04
CA SER A 234 3.24 7.71 -20.69
C SER A 234 4.12 8.57 -19.75
N PRO A 235 4.90 7.98 -18.82
CA PRO A 235 5.14 6.55 -18.63
C PRO A 235 4.18 5.93 -17.60
N ARG A 236 3.90 4.63 -17.74
CA ARG A 236 3.31 3.83 -16.65
C ARG A 236 4.32 3.71 -15.51
N ALA A 237 4.04 4.38 -14.40
CA ALA A 237 4.97 4.61 -13.30
C ALA A 237 5.16 3.36 -12.42
N ALA A 238 6.30 3.29 -11.73
CA ALA A 238 6.62 2.23 -10.77
C ALA A 238 7.53 2.80 -9.65
N TYR A 239 7.59 2.12 -8.51
CA TYR A 239 8.44 2.52 -7.38
C TYR A 239 9.76 1.73 -7.36
N MET A 240 10.91 2.41 -7.31
CA MET A 240 12.24 1.78 -7.42
C MET A 240 12.52 0.75 -6.31
N ASN A 241 11.99 0.94 -5.10
CA ASN A 241 12.17 -0.02 -4.00
C ASN A 241 11.40 -1.33 -4.24
N TYR A 242 10.40 -1.33 -5.12
CA TYR A 242 9.76 -2.53 -5.68
C TYR A 242 10.41 -2.86 -7.05
N ARG A 243 11.71 -3.17 -7.02
CA ARG A 243 12.57 -3.38 -8.21
C ARG A 243 12.06 -4.53 -9.08
N ASP A 244 11.70 -4.23 -10.33
CA ASP A 244 11.04 -5.14 -11.26
C ASP A 244 11.77 -5.21 -12.60
N LEU A 245 12.59 -6.24 -12.77
CA LEU A 245 13.37 -6.47 -13.98
C LEU A 245 12.51 -6.76 -15.23
N ASP A 246 11.20 -7.03 -15.09
CA ASP A 246 10.29 -7.14 -16.24
C ASP A 246 10.07 -5.79 -16.94
N LEU A 247 10.36 -4.66 -16.28
CA LEU A 247 10.34 -3.33 -16.90
C LEU A 247 11.54 -3.08 -17.81
N GLY A 248 12.61 -3.87 -17.67
CA GLY A 248 13.86 -3.80 -18.42
C GLY A 248 15.10 -3.73 -17.51
N SER A 249 16.27 -3.86 -18.13
CA SER A 249 17.56 -3.88 -17.44
C SER A 249 18.71 -3.37 -18.32
N ASN A 250 19.86 -3.18 -17.69
CA ASN A 250 21.15 -2.89 -18.28
C ASN A 250 21.79 -4.16 -18.89
N ASN A 251 22.62 -3.97 -19.90
CA ASN A 251 23.34 -5.06 -20.56
C ASN A 251 24.40 -5.64 -19.62
N LYS A 252 24.30 -6.94 -19.29
CA LYS A 252 25.26 -7.62 -18.41
C LYS A 252 26.70 -7.46 -18.94
N GLY A 253 27.55 -6.82 -18.12
CA GLY A 253 28.96 -6.56 -18.43
C GLY A 253 29.24 -5.54 -19.53
N ASN A 254 28.21 -4.91 -20.13
CA ASN A 254 28.32 -4.13 -21.35
C ASN A 254 27.69 -2.73 -21.23
N TYR A 255 28.06 -1.83 -22.15
CA TYR A 255 27.46 -0.50 -22.23
C TYR A 255 25.94 -0.58 -22.44
N THR A 256 25.20 0.26 -21.72
CA THR A 256 23.75 0.43 -21.87
C THR A 256 23.46 1.84 -22.32
N SER A 257 22.81 1.99 -23.48
CA SER A 257 22.48 3.31 -24.01
C SER A 257 21.38 4.00 -23.21
N TYR A 258 21.38 5.34 -23.17
CA TYR A 258 20.30 6.13 -22.59
C TYR A 258 18.92 5.69 -23.10
N ARG A 259 18.78 5.43 -24.42
CA ARG A 259 17.53 4.99 -25.07
C ARG A 259 17.05 3.59 -24.63
N GLN A 260 17.95 2.74 -24.14
CA GLN A 260 17.61 1.46 -23.51
C GLN A 260 17.20 1.68 -22.06
N ALA A 261 18.02 2.39 -21.28
CA ALA A 261 17.79 2.64 -19.87
C ALA A 261 16.49 3.44 -19.61
N SER A 262 16.18 4.43 -20.46
CA SER A 262 14.99 5.26 -20.32
C SER A 262 13.67 4.48 -20.37
N ARG A 263 13.64 3.25 -20.91
CA ARG A 263 12.44 2.39 -20.94
C ARG A 263 11.95 2.01 -19.55
N TRP A 264 12.88 1.71 -18.64
CA TRP A 264 12.59 1.42 -17.24
C TRP A 264 12.79 2.66 -16.35
N ALA A 265 13.84 3.44 -16.59
CA ALA A 265 14.22 4.52 -15.70
C ALA A 265 13.21 5.68 -15.66
N LEU A 266 12.54 6.00 -16.77
CA LEU A 266 11.47 7.01 -16.78
C LEU A 266 10.24 6.55 -15.97
N LYS A 267 10.01 5.23 -15.81
CA LYS A 267 8.93 4.70 -14.97
C LYS A 267 9.20 4.93 -13.49
N TYR A 268 10.47 4.79 -13.08
CA TYR A 268 10.91 4.99 -11.69
C TYR A 268 11.16 6.45 -11.31
N PHE A 269 11.65 7.27 -12.25
CA PHE A 269 12.20 8.59 -11.96
C PHE A 269 11.59 9.74 -12.78
N LYS A 270 10.62 9.49 -13.67
CA LYS A 270 10.10 10.47 -14.64
C LYS A 270 11.25 11.28 -15.24
N ASN A 271 11.18 12.61 -15.21
CA ASN A 271 12.20 13.51 -15.75
C ASN A 271 13.50 13.57 -14.92
N ASN A 272 13.48 13.15 -13.65
CA ASN A 272 14.66 13.16 -12.76
C ASN A 272 15.76 12.21 -13.24
N PHE A 273 15.44 11.24 -14.09
CA PHE A 273 16.42 10.34 -14.71
C PHE A 273 17.58 11.11 -15.36
N ASN A 274 17.31 12.24 -16.00
CA ASN A 274 18.33 13.08 -16.64
C ASN A 274 19.33 13.69 -15.63
N LYS A 275 18.84 14.10 -14.45
CA LYS A 275 19.68 14.59 -13.34
C LYS A 275 20.49 13.44 -12.73
N LEU A 276 19.88 12.26 -12.61
CA LEU A 276 20.52 11.05 -12.05
C LEU A 276 21.67 10.52 -12.92
N ILE A 277 21.49 10.41 -14.24
CA ILE A 277 22.58 9.95 -15.13
C ILE A 277 23.76 10.92 -15.17
N HIS A 278 23.50 12.23 -15.06
CA HIS A 278 24.55 13.24 -15.01
C HIS A 278 25.37 13.11 -13.72
N VAL A 279 24.72 13.05 -12.55
CA VAL A 279 25.38 12.83 -11.26
C VAL A 279 26.15 11.50 -11.25
N LYS A 280 25.53 10.40 -11.73
CA LYS A 280 26.19 9.09 -11.86
C LYS A 280 27.47 9.17 -12.70
N GLY A 281 27.42 9.87 -13.84
CA GLY A 281 28.58 10.07 -14.71
C GLY A 281 29.69 10.92 -14.08
N MET A 282 29.37 11.81 -13.14
CA MET A 282 30.36 12.59 -12.39
C MET A 282 30.99 11.80 -11.24
N VAL A 283 30.20 11.08 -10.43
CA VAL A 283 30.68 10.44 -9.19
C VAL A 283 31.22 9.02 -9.40
N ASP A 284 30.79 8.33 -10.47
CA ASP A 284 31.23 6.97 -10.81
C ASP A 284 31.26 6.79 -12.34
N TRP A 285 32.17 7.53 -12.98
CA TRP A 285 32.39 7.50 -14.43
C TRP A 285 32.84 6.13 -14.97
N GLN A 286 33.48 5.30 -14.11
CA GLN A 286 33.86 3.93 -14.45
C GLN A 286 32.67 2.94 -14.34
N ASN A 287 31.53 3.39 -13.82
CA ASN A 287 30.36 2.58 -13.54
C ASN A 287 30.68 1.34 -12.66
N PHE A 288 31.50 1.54 -11.62
CA PHE A 288 31.86 0.52 -10.63
C PHE A 288 30.62 0.03 -9.88
N PHE A 289 29.80 0.95 -9.36
CA PHE A 289 28.55 0.64 -8.65
C PHE A 289 27.42 0.41 -9.65
N ARG A 290 27.26 -0.84 -10.10
CA ARG A 290 26.28 -1.25 -11.11
C ARG A 290 25.54 -2.54 -10.76
N TYR A 291 24.34 -2.68 -11.29
CA TYR A 291 23.48 -3.86 -11.23
C TYR A 291 22.61 -3.93 -12.51
N GLU A 292 21.69 -4.90 -12.59
CA GLU A 292 20.73 -5.06 -13.70
C GLU A 292 19.76 -3.89 -13.85
#